data_AF-A0A316Q3P3-F1
#
_entry.id   AF-A0A316Q3P3-F1
#
_cell.length_a   1.000
_cell.length_b   1.000
_cell.length_c   1.000
_cell.angle_alpha   90.00
_cell.angle_beta   90.00
_cell.angle_gamma   90.00
#
_symmetry.space_group_name_H-M   'P 1'
#
loop_
_entity.id
_entity.type
_entity.pdbx_description
1 polymer ?
#
loop_
_entity_poly.entity_id
_entity_poly.type
_entity_poly.pdbx_seq_one_letter_code
_entity_poly.pdbx_strand_id
1 'polypeptide(L)'
;MEETIIKSAIQSKVICLVKFDMNLHKINEEKAYINVMQTELFKLLKDESTKLYLEPKEFIEEAYKIEINKSSEDMLRFIAKV
;
A
#
# COMPACT_ATOMS: atom_id res chain seq x y z
N MET A 1 14.75 -10.49 15.57
CA MET A 1 15.38 -9.24 15.11
C MET A 1 14.95 -8.93 13.68
N GLU A 2 15.13 -9.87 12.74
CA GLU A 2 14.69 -9.74 11.35
C GLU A 2 13.16 -9.57 11.19
N GLU A 3 12.36 -10.40 11.87
CA GLU A 3 10.89 -10.27 11.89
C GLU A 3 10.42 -8.88 12.36
N THR A 4 11.11 -8.28 13.34
CA THR A 4 10.81 -6.94 13.84
C THR A 4 11.09 -5.85 12.80
N ILE A 5 12.15 -6.02 12.02
CA ILE A 5 12.54 -5.11 10.94
C ILE A 5 11.50 -5.18 9.81
N ILE A 6 11.07 -6.37 9.41
CA ILE A 6 10.07 -6.57 8.36
C ILE A 6 8.74 -5.91 8.76
N LYS A 7 8.25 -6.18 9.98
CA LYS A 7 7.02 -5.55 10.50
C LYS A 7 7.12 -4.02 10.51
N SER A 8 8.28 -3.47 10.88
CA SER A 8 8.51 -2.02 10.85
C SER A 8 8.51 -1.46 9.41
N ALA A 9 9.09 -2.18 8.46
CA ALA A 9 9.08 -1.79 7.04
C ALA A 9 7.66 -1.79 6.47
N ILE A 10 6.88 -2.83 6.73
CA ILE A 10 5.46 -2.91 6.34
C ILE A 10 4.67 -1.74 6.94
N GLN A 11 4.83 -1.50 8.24
CA GLN A 11 4.14 -0.40 8.92
C GLN A 11 4.50 0.96 8.30
N SER A 12 5.77 1.17 7.94
CA SER A 12 6.22 2.38 7.26
C SER A 12 5.53 2.58 5.90
N LYS A 13 5.34 1.51 5.12
CA LYS A 13 4.60 1.57 3.84
C LYS A 13 3.12 1.88 4.03
N VAL A 14 2.48 1.26 5.02
CA VAL A 14 1.08 1.56 5.36
C VAL A 14 0.93 3.03 5.75
N ILE A 15 1.81 3.56 6.61
CA ILE A 15 1.80 4.98 6.99
C ILE A 15 1.98 5.88 5.76
N CYS A 16 2.87 5.52 4.83
CA CYS A 16 3.03 6.26 3.58
C CYS A 16 1.74 6.28 2.74
N LEU A 17 1.07 5.14 2.59
CA LEU A 17 -0.21 5.06 1.87
C LEU A 17 -1.31 5.88 2.52
N VAL A 18 -1.43 5.85 3.85
CA VAL A 18 -2.42 6.65 4.57
C VAL A 18 -2.20 8.14 4.33
N LYS A 19 -0.94 8.60 4.47
CA LYS A 19 -0.59 10.00 4.17
C LYS A 19 -0.84 10.38 2.72
N PHE A 20 -0.59 9.45 1.79
CA PHE A 20 -0.88 9.64 0.39
C PHE A 20 -2.39 9.79 0.14
N ASP A 21 -3.20 8.89 0.70
CA ASP A 21 -4.67 8.91 0.57
C ASP A 21 -5.30 10.17 1.19
N MET A 22 -4.82 10.60 2.36
CA MET A 22 -5.21 11.87 2.98
C MET A 22 -5.01 13.05 2.01
N ASN A 23 -3.85 13.10 1.36
CA ASN A 23 -3.51 14.19 0.45
C ASN A 23 -4.30 14.13 -0.86
N LEU A 24 -4.56 12.92 -1.35
CA LEU A 24 -5.29 12.66 -2.59
C LEU A 24 -6.76 13.03 -2.44
N HIS A 25 -7.41 12.57 -1.38
CA HIS A 25 -8.85 12.73 -1.17
C HIS A 25 -9.22 13.92 -0.27
N LYS A 26 -8.23 14.63 0.29
CA LYS A 26 -8.44 15.74 1.25
C LYS A 26 -9.27 15.33 2.46
N ILE A 27 -8.94 14.18 3.04
CA ILE A 27 -9.61 13.59 4.20
C ILE A 27 -8.67 13.50 5.40
N ASN A 28 -9.23 13.23 6.58
CA ASN A 28 -8.47 13.01 7.80
C ASN A 28 -7.82 11.61 7.82
N GLU A 29 -6.91 11.42 8.77
CA GLU A 29 -6.14 10.17 8.92
C GLU A 29 -7.03 8.95 9.16
N GLU A 30 -8.06 9.07 10.00
CA GLU A 30 -8.97 7.96 10.30
C GLU A 30 -9.68 7.45 9.04
N LYS A 31 -10.24 8.34 8.22
CA LYS A 31 -10.91 7.96 6.97
C LYS A 31 -9.92 7.39 5.97
N ALA A 32 -8.73 7.98 5.85
CA ALA A 32 -7.69 7.48 4.95
C ALA A 32 -7.22 6.08 5.36
N TYR A 33 -7.08 5.83 6.66
CA TYR A 33 -6.72 4.51 7.17
C TYR A 33 -7.80 3.48 6.85
N ILE A 34 -9.08 3.82 7.03
CA ILE A 34 -10.21 2.95 6.65
C ILE A 34 -10.18 2.64 5.15
N ASN A 35 -9.98 3.65 4.29
CA ASN A 35 -9.88 3.46 2.84
C ASN A 35 -8.74 2.49 2.47
N VAL A 36 -7.54 2.74 3.00
CA VAL A 36 -6.36 1.90 2.74
C VAL A 36 -6.61 0.47 3.19
N MET A 37 -7.17 0.25 4.39
CA MET A 37 -7.46 -1.10 4.90
C MET A 37 -8.43 -1.92 4.05
N GLN A 38 -9.28 -1.26 3.26
CA GLN A 38 -10.24 -1.92 2.38
C GLN A 38 -9.63 -2.39 1.05
N THR A 39 -8.41 -1.95 0.73
CA THR A 39 -7.73 -2.31 -0.53
C THR A 39 -7.12 -3.71 -0.50
N GLU A 40 -7.03 -4.33 -1.66
CA GLU A 40 -6.26 -5.56 -1.85
C GLU A 40 -4.77 -5.29 -1.66
N LEU A 41 -4.26 -4.14 -2.10
CA LEU A 41 -2.87 -3.73 -1.87
C LEU A 41 -2.47 -3.77 -0.39
N PHE A 42 -3.36 -3.36 0.52
CA PHE A 42 -3.09 -3.45 1.96
C PHE A 42 -2.91 -4.90 2.43
N LYS A 43 -3.70 -5.85 1.91
CA LYS A 43 -3.54 -7.28 2.24
C LYS A 43 -2.20 -7.80 1.71
N LEU A 44 -1.84 -7.44 0.49
CA LEU A 44 -0.57 -7.84 -0.12
C LEU A 44 0.63 -7.26 0.62
N LEU A 45 0.57 -5.98 1.02
CA LEU A 45 1.63 -5.35 1.82
C LEU A 45 1.86 -6.03 3.17
N LYS A 46 0.81 -6.59 3.77
CA LYS A 46 0.91 -7.36 5.01
C LYS A 46 1.42 -8.78 4.81
N ASP A 47 1.35 -9.30 3.58
CA ASP A 47 1.92 -10.60 3.24
C ASP A 47 3.42 -10.45 2.97
N GLU A 48 4.22 -10.88 3.94
CA GLU A 48 5.68 -10.82 3.89
C GLU A 48 6.27 -11.57 2.68
N SER A 49 5.55 -12.56 2.14
CA SER A 49 5.99 -13.33 0.98
C SER A 49 6.00 -12.52 -0.32
N THR A 50 5.18 -11.48 -0.41
CA THR A 50 5.11 -10.58 -1.58
C THR A 50 6.32 -9.66 -1.66
N LYS A 51 7.02 -9.43 -0.54
CA LYS A 51 8.15 -8.50 -0.41
C LYS A 51 7.86 -7.07 -0.87
N LEU A 52 6.59 -6.68 -1.02
CA LEU A 52 6.21 -5.32 -1.42
C LEU A 52 6.72 -4.23 -0.46
N TYR A 53 7.02 -4.59 0.79
CA TYR A 53 7.64 -3.68 1.74
C TYR A 53 9.05 -3.21 1.34
N LEU A 54 9.72 -3.92 0.42
CA LEU A 54 11.02 -3.55 -0.14
C LEU A 54 10.90 -2.56 -1.31
N GLU A 55 9.74 -2.48 -1.95
CA GLU A 55 9.54 -1.63 -3.13
C GLU A 55 9.61 -0.14 -2.80
N PRO A 56 10.03 0.73 -3.74
CA PRO A 56 10.03 2.17 -3.54
C PRO A 56 8.66 2.72 -3.16
N LYS A 57 8.65 3.87 -2.48
CA LYS A 57 7.40 4.52 -2.06
C LYS A 57 6.51 4.82 -3.27
N GLU A 58 7.10 5.32 -4.34
CA GLU A 58 6.44 5.72 -5.58
C GLU A 58 5.74 4.54 -6.25
N PHE A 59 6.33 3.35 -6.18
CA PHE A 59 5.74 2.12 -6.70
C PHE A 59 4.46 1.76 -5.95
N ILE A 60 4.50 1.81 -4.62
CA ILE A 60 3.36 1.53 -3.75
C ILE A 60 2.23 2.57 -3.92
N GLU A 61 2.58 3.85 -4.06
CA GLU A 61 1.60 4.91 -4.36
C GLU A 61 0.95 4.71 -5.74
N GLU A 62 1.71 4.28 -6.75
CA GLU A 62 1.15 4.02 -8.08
C GLU A 62 0.25 2.78 -8.10
N ALA A 63 0.66 1.69 -7.43
CA ALA A 63 -0.20 0.52 -7.24
C ALA A 63 -1.53 0.90 -6.58
N TYR A 64 -1.48 1.75 -5.55
CA TYR A 64 -2.67 2.24 -4.86
C TYR A 64 -3.57 3.06 -5.79
N LYS A 65 -3.01 4.00 -6.55
CA LYS A 65 -3.76 4.77 -7.56
C LYS A 65 -4.42 3.87 -8.59
N ILE A 66 -3.73 2.85 -9.08
CA ILE A 66 -4.28 1.92 -10.07
C ILE A 66 -5.48 1.19 -9.47
N GLU A 67 -5.38 0.70 -8.24
CA GLU A 67 -6.47 -0.01 -7.60
C GLU A 67 -7.72 0.86 -7.42
N ILE A 68 -7.56 2.06 -6.85
CA ILE A 68 -8.72 2.92 -6.54
C ILE A 68 -9.34 3.57 -7.79
N ASN A 69 -8.57 3.76 -8.87
CA ASN A 69 -9.07 4.42 -10.09
C ASN A 69 -9.48 3.43 -11.20
N LYS A 70 -9.00 2.19 -11.17
CA LYS A 70 -9.28 1.18 -12.19
C LYS A 70 -9.87 -0.08 -11.58
N SER A 71 -9.04 -0.94 -11.01
CA SER A 71 -9.44 -2.20 -10.41
C SER A 71 -8.26 -2.84 -9.65
N SER A 72 -8.56 -3.73 -8.70
CA SER A 72 -7.53 -4.56 -8.07
C SER A 72 -6.83 -5.48 -9.07
N GLU A 73 -7.51 -5.94 -10.14
CA GLU A 73 -6.88 -6.77 -11.17
C GLU A 73 -5.80 -6.01 -11.96
N ASP A 74 -6.06 -4.75 -12.32
CA ASP A 74 -5.06 -3.92 -12.99
C ASP A 74 -3.86 -3.61 -12.09
N MET A 75 -4.11 -3.43 -10.79
CA MET A 75 -3.05 -3.26 -9.78
C MET A 75 -2.20 -4.53 -9.68
N LEU A 76 -2.81 -5.71 -9.62
CA LEU A 76 -2.09 -6.98 -9.59
C LEU A 76 -1.23 -7.18 -10.85
N ARG A 77 -1.76 -6.83 -12.04
CA ARG A 77 -1.00 -6.86 -13.29
C ARG A 77 0.14 -5.85 -13.31
N PHE A 78 0.02 -4.72 -12.62
CA PHE A 78 1.10 -3.75 -12.46
C PHE A 78 2.20 -4.30 -11.55
N ILE A 79 1.81 -4.90 -10.41
CA ILE A 79 2.76 -5.49 -9.47
C ILE A 79 3.54 -6.65 -10.10
N ALA A 80 2.86 -7.53 -10.84
CA ALA A 80 3.47 -8.70 -11.47
C ALA A 80 4.47 -8.40 -12.62
N LYS A 81 4.67 -7.13 -12.98
CA LYS A 81 5.65 -6.72 -14.00
C LYS A 81 7.07 -6.54 -13.43
N VAL A 82 7.22 -6.63 -12.11
CA VAL A 82 8.48 -6.52 -11.37
C VAL A 82 8.93 -7.90 -10.93
#